data_AF-A0A2A2UWJ3-F1
#
_entry.id   AF-A0A2A2UWJ3-F1
#
_cell.length_a   1.000
_cell.length_b   1.000
_cell.length_c   1.000
_cell.angle_alpha   90.00
_cell.angle_beta   90.00
_cell.angle_gamma   90.00
#
_symmetry.space_group_name_H-M   'P 1'
#
loop_
_entity.id
_entity.type
_entity.pdbx_description
1 polymer ?
#
loop_
_entity_poly.entity_id
_entity_poly.type
_entity_poly.pdbx_seq_one_letter_code
_entity_poly.pdbx_strand_id
1 'polypeptide(L)'
;MNSWIFSAGIIALLTSLIHIFAGQLDPIRPLLKSNLPDIGKATLLSCWHLVSTILVLCGVSLSIIGWYDLDSFHHLVIGISICFIIFSVVFILVGWYFFKLQTFIKLPQWILLLPIGILGSIGIM
;
A
#
# COMPACT_ATOMS: atom_id res chain seq x y z
N MET A 1 6.83 23.15 -4.23
CA MET A 1 6.95 21.74 -3.81
C MET A 1 5.92 21.52 -2.72
N ASN A 2 4.99 20.61 -2.96
CA ASN A 2 4.02 20.18 -1.98
C ASN A 2 4.64 19.11 -1.07
N SER A 3 5.14 19.52 0.09
CA SER A 3 5.82 18.62 1.03
C SER A 3 4.93 17.46 1.50
N TRP A 4 3.62 17.66 1.63
CA TRP A 4 2.68 16.63 2.06
C TRP A 4 2.54 15.52 1.02
N ILE A 5 2.26 15.88 -0.24
CA ILE A 5 2.15 14.94 -1.36
C ILE A 5 3.50 14.24 -1.60
N PHE A 6 4.61 14.99 -1.52
CA PHE A 6 5.93 14.44 -1.68
C PHE A 6 6.26 13.39 -0.61
N SER A 7 6.01 13.70 0.68
CA SER A 7 6.18 12.74 1.77
C SER A 7 5.30 11.51 1.60
N ALA A 8 4.06 11.65 1.12
CA ALA A 8 3.20 10.51 0.79
C ALA A 8 3.84 9.59 -0.26
N GLY A 9 4.43 10.17 -1.30
CA GLY A 9 5.15 9.44 -2.34
C GLY A 9 6.37 8.69 -1.82
N ILE A 10 7.19 9.34 -0.98
CA ILE A 10 8.36 8.69 -0.37
C ILE A 10 7.94 7.51 0.54
N ILE A 11 6.90 7.69 1.36
CA ILE A 11 6.39 6.60 2.21
C ILE A 11 5.85 5.45 1.34
N ALA A 12 5.15 5.74 0.24
CA ALA A 12 4.68 4.71 -0.68
C ALA A 12 5.83 3.94 -1.35
N LEU A 13 6.91 4.62 -1.75
CA LEU A 13 8.11 3.96 -2.29
C LEU A 13 8.81 3.10 -1.25
N LEU A 14 9.00 3.59 -0.02
CA LEU A 14 9.55 2.79 1.07
C LEU A 14 8.66 1.58 1.38
N THR A 15 7.34 1.76 1.39
CA THR A 15 6.35 0.68 1.57
C THR A 15 6.46 -0.35 0.46
N SER A 16 6.67 0.08 -0.79
CA SER A 16 6.87 -0.82 -1.93
C SER A 16 8.12 -1.68 -1.78
N LEU A 17 9.24 -1.10 -1.30
CA LEU A 17 10.47 -1.85 -1.04
C LEU A 17 10.28 -2.86 0.09
N ILE A 18 9.67 -2.42 1.20
CA ILE A 18 9.36 -3.31 2.34
C ILE A 18 8.46 -4.44 1.87
N HIS A 19 7.38 -4.13 1.13
CA HIS A 19 6.45 -5.12 0.59
C HIS A 19 7.17 -6.13 -0.31
N ILE A 20 7.94 -5.67 -1.30
CA ILE A 20 8.62 -6.53 -2.27
C ILE A 20 9.66 -7.44 -1.61
N PHE A 21 10.44 -6.95 -0.64
CA PHE A 21 11.57 -7.70 -0.10
C PHE A 21 11.25 -8.36 1.25
N ALA A 22 10.92 -7.56 2.26
CA ALA A 22 10.65 -8.06 3.61
C ALA A 22 9.27 -8.73 3.71
N GLY A 23 8.29 -8.18 3.00
CA GLY A 23 6.91 -8.64 3.01
C GLY A 23 6.73 -10.07 2.50
N GLN A 24 7.68 -10.64 1.73
CA GLN A 24 7.53 -12.01 1.22
C GLN A 24 7.71 -13.09 2.29
N LEU A 25 8.35 -12.76 3.41
CA LEU A 25 8.81 -13.75 4.40
C LEU A 25 7.67 -14.55 5.03
N ASP A 26 6.63 -13.86 5.48
CA ASP A 26 5.51 -14.47 6.22
C ASP A 26 4.30 -14.88 5.36
N PRO A 27 3.87 -14.12 4.34
CA PRO A 27 2.74 -14.50 3.49
C PRO A 27 3.17 -15.36 2.29
N ILE A 28 4.21 -14.98 1.54
CA ILE A 28 4.48 -15.59 0.22
C ILE A 28 5.29 -16.87 0.32
N ARG A 29 6.38 -16.89 1.10
CA ARG A 29 7.20 -18.09 1.22
C ARG A 29 6.40 -19.27 1.80
N PRO A 30 5.56 -19.11 2.84
CA PRO A 30 4.72 -20.20 3.32
C PRO A 30 3.61 -20.58 2.34
N LEU A 31 3.00 -19.60 1.65
CA LEU A 31 2.00 -19.86 0.60
C LEU A 31 2.53 -20.79 -0.48
N LEU A 32 3.72 -20.53 -1.01
CA LEU A 32 4.31 -21.34 -2.08
C LEU A 32 4.68 -22.75 -1.62
N LYS A 33 5.03 -22.91 -0.34
CA LYS A 33 5.33 -24.20 0.30
C LYS A 33 4.09 -24.96 0.79
N SER A 34 2.92 -24.34 0.75
CA SER A 34 1.68 -24.96 1.23
C SER A 34 1.18 -26.07 0.30
N ASN A 35 0.20 -26.85 0.76
CA ASN A 35 -0.48 -27.88 -0.03
C ASN A 35 -1.60 -27.33 -0.93
N LEU A 36 -1.68 -26.01 -1.14
CA LEU A 36 -2.67 -25.42 -2.05
C LEU A 36 -2.43 -25.88 -3.50
N PRO A 37 -3.49 -26.08 -4.30
CA PRO A 37 -3.37 -26.33 -5.73
C PRO A 37 -2.63 -25.19 -6.45
N ASP A 38 -1.89 -25.53 -7.50
CA ASP A 38 -1.02 -24.59 -8.21
C ASP A 38 -1.76 -23.37 -8.76
N ILE A 39 -2.99 -23.54 -9.23
CA ILE A 39 -3.83 -22.43 -9.71
C ILE A 39 -4.04 -21.41 -8.58
N GLY A 40 -4.39 -21.85 -7.37
CA GLY A 40 -4.61 -20.96 -6.23
C GLY A 40 -3.34 -20.24 -5.80
N LYS A 41 -2.20 -20.94 -5.79
CA LYS A 41 -0.88 -20.35 -5.50
C LYS A 41 -0.53 -19.29 -6.54
N ALA A 42 -0.68 -19.61 -7.83
CA ALA A 42 -0.37 -18.70 -8.92
C ALA A 42 -1.22 -17.44 -8.84
N THR A 43 -2.54 -17.56 -8.63
CA THR A 43 -3.44 -16.40 -8.49
C THR A 43 -3.04 -15.51 -7.31
N LEU A 44 -2.79 -16.06 -6.13
CA LEU A 44 -2.39 -15.28 -4.96
C LEU A 44 -1.02 -14.62 -5.12
N LEU A 45 -0.07 -15.31 -5.77
CA LEU A 45 1.22 -14.73 -6.13
C LEU A 45 1.07 -13.60 -7.16
N SER A 46 0.15 -13.73 -8.13
CA SER A 46 -0.17 -12.63 -9.04
C SER A 46 -0.76 -11.44 -8.29
N CYS A 47 -1.72 -11.65 -7.38
CA CYS A 47 -2.27 -10.58 -6.53
C CYS A 47 -1.18 -9.85 -5.74
N TRP A 48 -0.21 -10.59 -5.20
CA TRP A 48 0.95 -10.01 -4.53
C TRP A 48 1.74 -9.05 -5.42
N HIS A 49 2.05 -9.46 -6.64
CA HIS A 49 2.79 -8.63 -7.60
C HIS A 49 1.98 -7.44 -8.11
N LEU A 50 0.66 -7.59 -8.29
CA LEU A 50 -0.22 -6.47 -8.63
C LEU A 50 -0.18 -5.38 -7.55
N VAL A 51 -0.16 -5.76 -6.27
CA VAL A 51 0.02 -4.81 -5.15
C VAL A 51 1.42 -4.17 -5.18
N SER A 52 2.47 -4.94 -5.48
CA SER A 52 3.82 -4.38 -5.64
C SER A 52 3.85 -3.30 -6.73
N THR A 53 3.25 -3.57 -7.89
CA THR A 53 3.20 -2.63 -9.01
C THR A 53 2.43 -1.37 -8.65
N ILE A 54 1.25 -1.46 -8.03
CA ILE A 54 0.47 -0.27 -7.67
C ILE A 54 1.20 0.60 -6.64
N LEU A 55 1.87 -0.01 -5.65
CA LEU A 55 2.65 0.74 -4.64
C LEU A 55 3.78 1.55 -5.30
N VAL A 56 4.53 0.94 -6.24
CA VAL A 56 5.60 1.63 -6.97
C VAL A 56 5.04 2.75 -7.83
N LEU A 57 4.02 2.46 -8.65
CA LEU A 57 3.44 3.46 -9.57
C LEU A 57 2.87 4.66 -8.80
N CYS A 58 2.07 4.42 -7.77
CA CYS A 58 1.53 5.50 -6.94
C CYS A 58 2.64 6.27 -6.22
N GLY A 59 3.66 5.58 -5.69
CA GLY A 59 4.79 6.22 -5.01
C GLY A 59 5.60 7.12 -5.94
N VAL A 60 5.88 6.68 -7.17
CA VAL A 60 6.53 7.51 -8.20
C VAL A 60 5.64 8.70 -8.57
N SER A 61 4.35 8.47 -8.85
CA SER A 61 3.41 9.54 -9.21
C SER A 61 3.31 10.62 -8.13
N LEU A 62 3.07 10.24 -6.87
CA LEU A 62 2.99 11.18 -5.76
C LEU A 62 4.32 11.91 -5.54
N SER A 63 5.46 11.22 -5.68
CA SER A 63 6.78 11.87 -5.54
C SER A 63 7.01 12.92 -6.62
N ILE A 64 6.68 12.62 -7.88
CA ILE A 64 6.82 13.58 -8.99
C ILE A 64 5.86 14.76 -8.80
N ILE A 65 4.58 14.50 -8.53
CA ILE A 65 3.56 15.55 -8.35
C ILE A 65 3.93 16.45 -7.17
N GLY A 66 4.31 15.88 -6.04
CA GLY A 66 4.71 16.63 -4.86
C GLY A 66 5.97 17.46 -5.07
N TRP A 67 6.99 16.88 -5.73
CA TRP A 67 8.24 17.57 -6.01
C TRP A 67 8.04 18.81 -6.89
N TYR A 68 7.32 18.64 -8.01
CA TYR A 68 7.09 19.68 -9.00
C TYR A 68 5.86 20.55 -8.75
N ASP A 69 5.08 20.27 -7.71
CA ASP A 69 3.90 21.06 -7.31
C ASP A 69 2.83 21.11 -8.41
N LEU A 70 2.47 19.94 -8.95
CA LEU A 70 1.62 19.84 -10.15
C LEU A 70 0.12 19.84 -9.81
N ASP A 71 -0.45 21.03 -9.60
CA ASP A 71 -1.88 21.21 -9.23
C ASP A 71 -2.87 20.56 -10.20
N SER A 72 -2.52 20.46 -11.49
CA SER A 72 -3.36 19.83 -12.52
C SER A 72 -3.62 18.35 -12.27
N PHE A 73 -2.86 17.71 -11.37
CA PHE A 73 -3.00 16.30 -10.99
C PHE A 73 -3.72 16.09 -9.64
N HIS A 74 -4.30 17.11 -9.02
CA HIS A 74 -4.99 16.95 -7.73
C HIS A 74 -6.06 15.85 -7.74
N HIS A 75 -6.84 15.69 -8.81
CA HIS A 75 -7.80 14.59 -8.91
C HIS A 75 -7.15 13.20 -8.87
N LEU A 76 -5.96 13.04 -9.45
CA LEU A 76 -5.19 11.80 -9.35
C LEU A 76 -4.71 11.56 -7.92
N VAL A 77 -4.22 12.61 -7.24
CA VAL A 77 -3.78 12.52 -5.84
C VAL A 77 -4.95 12.13 -4.93
N ILE A 78 -6.15 12.72 -5.10
CA ILE A 78 -7.38 12.30 -4.40
C ILE A 78 -7.66 10.82 -4.63
N GLY A 79 -7.63 10.37 -5.88
CA GLY A 79 -7.88 8.98 -6.23
C GLY A 79 -6.90 8.01 -5.57
N ILE A 80 -5.61 8.34 -5.60
CA ILE A 80 -4.57 7.55 -4.92
C ILE A 80 -4.81 7.57 -3.40
N SER A 81 -5.08 8.73 -2.81
CA SER A 81 -5.32 8.85 -1.38
C SER A 81 -6.48 7.99 -0.89
N ILE A 82 -7.60 8.03 -1.61
CA ILE A 82 -8.77 7.19 -1.32
C ILE A 82 -8.41 5.70 -1.42
N CYS A 83 -7.68 5.29 -2.47
CA CYS A 83 -7.24 3.90 -2.62
C CYS A 83 -6.41 3.42 -1.42
N PHE A 84 -5.45 4.21 -0.94
CA PHE A 84 -4.61 3.84 0.20
C PHE A 84 -5.37 3.79 1.54
N ILE A 85 -6.35 4.70 1.73
CA ILE A 85 -7.28 4.63 2.86
C ILE A 85 -8.10 3.34 2.80
N ILE A 86 -8.65 3.01 1.63
CA ILE A 86 -9.43 1.77 1.43
C ILE A 86 -8.56 0.54 1.69
N PHE A 87 -7.33 0.47 1.18
CA PHE A 87 -6.41 -0.64 1.47
C PHE A 87 -6.15 -0.79 2.96
N SER A 88 -5.96 0.32 3.68
CA SER A 88 -5.78 0.31 5.13
C SER A 88 -7.01 -0.26 5.85
N VAL A 89 -8.20 0.16 5.43
CA VAL A 89 -9.47 -0.36 5.95
C VAL A 89 -9.60 -1.86 5.68
N VAL A 90 -9.25 -2.33 4.48
CA VAL A 90 -9.27 -3.76 4.14
C VAL A 90 -8.37 -4.57 5.08
N PHE A 91 -7.13 -4.14 5.32
CA PHE A 91 -6.22 -4.82 6.26
C PHE A 91 -6.76 -4.83 7.69
N ILE A 92 -7.37 -3.73 8.14
CA ILE A 92 -7.99 -3.67 9.47
C ILE A 92 -9.18 -4.63 9.56
N LEU A 93 -10.10 -4.62 8.60
CA LEU A 93 -11.31 -5.44 8.64
C LEU A 93 -11.01 -6.94 8.48
N VAL A 94 -10.18 -7.31 7.50
CA VAL A 94 -9.77 -8.71 7.29
C VAL A 94 -8.97 -9.18 8.49
N GLY A 95 -8.02 -8.38 8.95
CA GLY A 95 -7.26 -8.69 10.15
C GLY A 95 -8.18 -8.88 11.34
N TRP A 96 -9.18 -8.00 11.53
CA TRP A 96 -10.10 -8.08 12.66
C TRP A 96 -10.92 -9.37 12.63
N TYR A 97 -11.35 -9.78 11.45
CA TYR A 97 -12.06 -11.04 11.26
C TYR A 97 -11.24 -12.23 11.77
N PHE A 98 -9.95 -12.32 11.41
CA PHE A 98 -9.07 -13.44 11.79
C PHE A 98 -8.43 -13.31 13.19
N PHE A 99 -8.10 -12.10 13.64
CA PHE A 99 -7.23 -11.86 14.79
C PHE A 99 -7.83 -10.95 15.88
N LYS A 100 -9.03 -10.39 15.67
CA LYS A 100 -9.71 -9.47 16.61
C LYS A 100 -8.79 -8.30 17.00
N LEU A 101 -8.64 -7.96 18.28
CA LEU A 101 -7.74 -6.90 18.72
C LEU A 101 -6.26 -7.15 18.38
N GLN A 102 -5.84 -8.41 18.15
CA GLN A 102 -4.45 -8.71 17.77
C GLN A 102 -4.12 -8.29 16.34
N THR A 103 -5.09 -7.85 15.53
CA THR A 103 -4.87 -7.30 14.19
C THR A 103 -3.84 -6.20 14.14
N PHE A 104 -3.86 -5.31 15.13
CA PHE A 104 -2.96 -4.17 15.18
C PHE A 104 -1.48 -4.57 15.35
N ILE A 105 -1.22 -5.84 15.69
CA ILE A 105 0.12 -6.40 15.83
C ILE A 105 0.42 -7.43 14.72
N LYS A 106 -0.53 -8.33 14.43
CA LYS A 106 -0.34 -9.44 13.49
C LYS A 106 -0.48 -9.07 12.02
N LEU A 107 -1.20 -7.99 11.73
CA LEU A 107 -1.43 -7.51 10.36
C LEU A 107 -1.22 -5.98 10.28
N PRO A 108 0.01 -5.49 10.52
CA PRO A 108 0.32 -4.07 10.73
C PRO A 108 0.44 -3.24 9.42
N GLN A 109 0.06 -3.78 8.26
CA GLN A 109 0.24 -3.12 6.95
C GLN A 109 -0.44 -1.74 6.88
N TRP A 110 -1.58 -1.58 7.58
CA TRP A 110 -2.32 -0.32 7.65
C TRP A 110 -1.47 0.85 8.20
N ILE A 111 -0.45 0.56 9.02
CA ILE A 111 0.43 1.59 9.61
C ILE A 111 1.21 2.36 8.53
N LEU A 112 1.60 1.69 7.44
CA LEU A 112 2.30 2.34 6.34
C LEU A 112 1.36 2.84 5.24
N LEU A 113 0.24 2.13 5.03
CA LEU A 113 -0.73 2.48 3.98
C LEU A 113 -1.56 3.72 4.34
N LEU A 114 -2.00 3.84 5.60
CA LEU A 114 -2.92 4.90 6.01
C LEU A 114 -2.27 6.30 5.94
N PRO A 115 -1.01 6.50 6.40
CA PRO A 115 -0.34 7.79 6.28
C PRO A 115 -0.21 8.28 4.84
N ILE A 116 0.00 7.40 3.86
CA ILE A 116 0.08 7.79 2.45
C ILE A 116 -1.22 8.47 2.02
N GLY A 117 -2.36 7.86 2.35
CA GLY A 117 -3.67 8.41 2.02
C GLY A 117 -3.97 9.72 2.74
N ILE A 118 -3.66 9.80 4.05
CA ILE A 118 -3.86 11.00 4.86
C ILE A 118 -3.00 12.16 4.35
N LEU A 119 -1.70 11.95 4.16
CA LEU A 119 -0.77 12.99 3.70
C LEU A 119 -1.13 13.50 2.31
N GLY A 120 -1.48 12.60 1.39
CA GLY A 120 -1.95 13.01 0.06
C GLY A 120 -3.25 13.82 0.12
N SER A 121 -4.16 13.51 1.06
CA SER A 121 -5.40 14.28 1.25
C SER A 121 -5.12 15.66 1.83
N ILE A 122 -4.26 15.75 2.86
CA ILE A 122 -3.85 17.01 3.47
C ILE A 122 -3.15 17.91 2.45
N GLY A 123 -2.33 17.35 1.57
CA GLY A 123 -1.62 18.11 0.56
C GLY A 123 -2.52 18.77 -0.49
N ILE A 124 -3.80 18.41 -0.58
CA ILE A 124 -4.76 19.02 -1.52
C ILE A 124 -5.65 20.06 -0.82
N MET A 125 -5.78 19.99 0.50
CA MET A 125 -6.55 20.94 1.31
C MET A 125 -5.81 22.26 1.47
#